data_AF-A0AA35RBX7-F1
#
_entry.id   AF-A0AA35RBX7-F1
#
_cell.length_a   1.000
_cell.length_b   1.000
_cell.length_c   1.000
_cell.angle_alpha   90.00
_cell.angle_beta   90.00
_cell.angle_gamma   90.00
#
_symmetry.space_group_name_H-M   'P 1'
#
loop_
_entity.id
_entity.type
_entity.pdbx_description
1 polymer ?
#
loop_
_entity_poly.entity_id
_entity_poly.type
_entity_poly.pdbx_seq_one_letter_code
_entity_poly.pdbx_strand_id
1 'polypeptide(L)'
;YAYPTQHPTSQLLLPSADAASKHALHGYFDSLRCELGPRGVRVSTVCPGYIRTQLSLNALAPDGSKHGVLDPTTAKGMSPEYVAVKILYTVAEGGRSLVVATPTHHLALYLSFFWPSLLDWVLQQRAKIT
;
A
#
# COMPACT_ATOMS: atom_id res chain seq x y z
N TYR A 1 -24.33 -4.08 7.07
CA TYR A 1 -24.24 -5.49 7.46
C TYR A 1 -23.41 -5.57 8.72
N ALA A 2 -24.06 -5.72 9.86
CA ALA A 2 -23.43 -5.78 11.17
C ALA A 2 -22.87 -7.19 11.40
N TYR A 3 -21.55 -7.31 11.55
CA TYR A 3 -20.93 -8.50 12.11
C TYR A 3 -20.91 -8.35 13.64
N PRO A 4 -21.64 -9.19 14.40
CA PRO A 4 -21.57 -9.17 15.84
C PRO A 4 -20.33 -9.94 16.32
N THR A 5 -19.76 -9.45 17.42
CA THR A 5 -18.85 -10.15 18.35
C THR A 5 -17.44 -10.51 17.85
N GLN A 6 -16.49 -9.88 18.53
CA GLN A 6 -15.05 -9.99 18.43
C GLN A 6 -14.58 -11.42 18.78
N HIS A 7 -14.18 -12.19 17.77
CA HIS A 7 -13.19 -13.26 17.97
C HIS A 7 -11.79 -12.64 17.76
N PRO A 8 -10.81 -12.86 18.66
CA PRO A 8 -9.47 -12.24 18.54
C PRO A 8 -8.75 -12.57 17.22
N THR A 9 -9.13 -13.67 16.56
CA THR A 9 -8.63 -14.08 15.24
C THR A 9 -9.13 -13.24 14.08
N SER A 10 -10.29 -12.58 14.17
CA SER A 10 -10.82 -11.78 13.04
C SER A 10 -10.08 -10.46 12.85
N GLN A 11 -9.54 -9.87 13.92
CA GLN A 11 -8.69 -8.68 13.82
C GLN A 11 -7.29 -8.97 13.26
N LEU A 12 -6.77 -10.18 13.49
CA LEU A 12 -5.47 -10.63 12.98
C LEU A 12 -5.45 -10.88 11.46
N LEU A 13 -6.61 -11.11 10.84
CA LEU A 13 -6.72 -11.45 9.41
C LEU A 13 -6.83 -10.23 8.48
N LEU A 14 -7.14 -9.05 9.01
CA LEU A 14 -7.31 -7.84 8.19
C LEU A 14 -6.04 -7.49 7.39
N PRO A 15 -4.82 -7.49 7.99
CA PRO A 15 -3.60 -7.15 7.25
C PRO A 15 -3.23 -8.19 6.18
N SER A 16 -3.47 -9.48 6.44
CA SER A 16 -3.16 -10.55 5.48
C SER A 16 -4.16 -10.58 4.32
N ALA A 17 -5.44 -10.33 4.59
CA ALA A 17 -6.46 -10.17 3.54
C ALA A 17 -6.16 -8.97 2.65
N ASP A 18 -5.81 -7.81 3.23
CA ASP A 18 -5.41 -6.62 2.46
C ASP A 18 -4.17 -6.87 1.61
N ALA A 19 -3.16 -7.56 2.17
CA ALA A 19 -1.96 -7.95 1.44
C ALA A 19 -2.30 -8.89 0.26
N ALA A 20 -3.15 -9.89 0.50
CA ALA A 20 -3.60 -10.81 -0.53
C ALA A 20 -4.36 -10.09 -1.66
N SER A 21 -5.30 -9.21 -1.33
CA SER A 21 -6.05 -8.43 -2.32
C SER A 21 -5.15 -7.51 -3.14
N LYS A 22 -4.21 -6.79 -2.50
CA LYS A 22 -3.23 -5.94 -3.22
C LYS A 22 -2.33 -6.75 -4.14
N HIS A 23 -1.90 -7.94 -3.70
CA HIS A 23 -1.11 -8.84 -4.52
C HIS A 23 -1.91 -9.40 -5.72
N ALA A 24 -3.17 -9.77 -5.51
CA ALA A 24 -4.04 -10.23 -6.59
C ALA A 24 -4.23 -9.16 -7.68
N LEU A 25 -4.37 -7.89 -7.28
CA LEU A 25 -4.45 -6.77 -8.23
C LEU A 25 -3.18 -6.66 -9.09
N HIS A 26 -1.99 -6.89 -8.52
CA HIS A 26 -0.75 -6.87 -9.31
C HIS A 26 -0.77 -7.94 -10.41
N GLY A 27 -1.08 -9.19 -10.07
CA GLY A 27 -1.15 -10.28 -11.05
C GLY A 27 -2.22 -10.04 -12.12
N TYR A 28 -3.38 -9.53 -11.73
CA TYR A 28 -4.46 -9.19 -12.66
C TYR A 28 -4.02 -8.12 -13.67
N PHE A 29 -3.45 -7.01 -13.22
CA PHE A 29 -3.03 -5.93 -14.11
C PHE A 29 -1.81 -6.28 -14.96
N ASP A 30 -0.95 -7.18 -14.49
CA ASP A 30 0.16 -7.70 -15.29
C ASP A 30 -0.33 -8.58 -16.45
N SER A 31 -1.34 -9.44 -16.21
CA SER A 31 -2.01 -10.21 -17.28
C SER A 31 -2.70 -9.27 -18.28
N LEU A 32 -3.48 -8.32 -17.77
CA LEU A 32 -4.21 -7.35 -18.59
C LEU A 32 -3.27 -6.54 -19.49
N ARG A 33 -2.10 -6.16 -18.99
CA ARG A 33 -1.08 -5.46 -19.79
C ARG A 33 -0.60 -6.29 -20.98
N CYS A 34 -0.40 -7.59 -20.79
CA CYS A 34 0.02 -8.49 -21.86
C CYS A 34 -1.10 -8.68 -22.92
N GLU A 35 -2.35 -8.78 -22.50
CA GLU A 35 -3.51 -8.94 -23.40
C GLU A 35 -3.84 -7.69 -24.22
N LEU A 36 -3.61 -6.51 -23.61
CA LEU A 36 -3.95 -5.21 -24.19
C LEU A 36 -2.78 -4.54 -24.92
N GLY A 37 -1.54 -4.95 -24.62
CA GLY A 37 -0.34 -4.44 -25.26
C GLY A 37 -0.40 -4.47 -26.80
N PRO A 38 -0.78 -5.59 -27.45
CA PRO A 38 -0.93 -5.65 -28.91
C PRO A 38 -1.98 -4.70 -29.48
N ARG A 39 -2.93 -4.24 -28.65
CA ARG A 39 -3.99 -3.28 -29.04
C ARG A 39 -3.58 -1.82 -28.80
N GLY A 40 -2.32 -1.58 -28.45
CA GLY A 40 -1.79 -0.24 -28.16
C GLY A 40 -2.23 0.34 -26.81
N VAL A 41 -2.91 -0.44 -25.96
CA VAL A 41 -3.37 0.03 -24.65
C VAL A 41 -2.32 -0.31 -23.59
N ARG A 42 -1.82 0.74 -22.92
CA ARG A 42 -0.82 0.65 -21.85
C ARG A 42 -1.51 0.62 -20.49
N VAL A 43 -1.08 -0.30 -19.63
CA VAL A 43 -1.58 -0.45 -18.25
C VAL A 43 -0.42 -0.21 -17.28
N SER A 44 -0.61 0.70 -16.32
CA SER A 44 0.38 1.04 -15.30
C SER A 44 -0.18 0.75 -13.91
N THR A 45 0.58 0.01 -13.09
CA THR A 45 0.20 -0.27 -11.69
C THR A 45 0.94 0.72 -10.79
N VAL A 46 0.21 1.43 -9.93
CA VAL A 46 0.79 2.42 -9.02
C VAL A 46 0.63 1.94 -7.58
N CYS A 47 1.74 1.85 -6.88
CA CYS A 47 1.82 1.43 -5.48
C CYS A 47 2.39 2.59 -4.64
N PRO A 48 1.56 3.54 -4.19
CA PRO A 48 2.04 4.58 -3.31
C PRO A 48 2.25 4.03 -1.89
N GLY A 49 3.29 4.52 -1.24
CA GLY A 49 3.46 4.40 0.21
C GLY A 49 2.57 5.41 0.95
N TYR A 50 2.95 5.77 2.17
CA TYR A 50 2.20 6.76 2.96
C TYR A 50 2.14 8.12 2.25
N ILE A 51 0.91 8.59 1.98
CA ILE A 51 0.63 9.92 1.41
C ILE A 51 -0.08 10.74 2.48
N ARG A 52 0.26 12.01 2.61
CA ARG A 52 -0.40 12.96 3.52
C ARG A 52 -1.75 13.40 2.97
N THR A 53 -2.70 12.47 2.89
CA THR A 53 -4.09 12.73 2.53
C THR A 53 -4.96 12.77 3.80
N GLN A 54 -6.16 13.34 3.70
CA GLN A 54 -7.14 13.31 4.79
C GLN A 54 -7.79 11.91 4.97
N LEU A 55 -7.14 10.84 4.49
CA LEU A 55 -7.70 9.49 4.52
C LEU A 55 -7.85 8.97 5.96
N SER A 56 -6.90 9.26 6.85
CA SER A 56 -7.00 8.91 8.27
C SER A 56 -8.01 9.76 9.03
N LEU A 57 -8.19 11.04 8.64
CA LEU A 57 -9.19 11.94 9.23
C LEU A 57 -10.63 11.57 8.84
N ASN A 58 -10.80 11.11 7.60
CA ASN A 58 -12.09 10.71 7.05
C ASN A 58 -12.35 9.20 7.15
N ALA A 59 -11.41 8.43 7.70
CA ALA A 59 -11.64 7.04 8.02
C ALA A 59 -12.81 6.96 9.01
N LEU A 60 -13.83 6.18 8.64
CA LEU A 60 -14.93 5.88 9.54
C LEU A 60 -14.45 4.85 10.55
N ALA A 61 -14.57 5.16 11.83
CA ALA A 61 -14.44 4.18 12.88
C ALA A 61 -15.59 3.14 12.76
N PRO A 62 -15.46 1.96 13.37
CA PRO A 62 -16.44 0.88 13.26
C PRO A 62 -17.87 1.27 13.71
N ASP A 63 -17.98 2.34 14.50
CA ASP A 63 -19.23 2.92 15.00
C ASP A 63 -19.82 4.01 14.09
N GLY A 64 -19.20 4.27 12.92
CA GLY A 64 -19.62 5.32 11.99
C GLY A 64 -19.20 6.74 12.39
N SER A 65 -18.45 6.90 13.48
CA SER A 65 -17.85 8.19 13.85
C SER A 65 -16.58 8.46 13.04
N LYS A 66 -16.25 9.74 12.80
CA LYS A 66 -14.98 10.07 12.13
C LYS A 66 -13.84 9.74 13.08
N HIS A 67 -12.86 8.97 12.62
CA HIS A 67 -11.69 8.58 13.42
C HIS A 67 -10.92 9.79 13.96
N GLY A 68 -10.98 10.94 13.26
CA GLY A 68 -10.68 12.26 13.81
C GLY A 68 -9.21 12.53 14.19
N VAL A 69 -8.36 11.50 14.13
CA VAL A 69 -6.94 11.55 14.50
C VAL A 69 -6.08 11.31 13.27
N LEU A 70 -5.20 12.26 12.98
CA LEU A 70 -4.14 12.08 11.99
C LEU A 70 -3.12 11.09 12.55
N ASP A 71 -3.03 9.91 11.94
CA ASP A 71 -1.96 8.97 12.24
C ASP A 71 -0.59 9.64 11.95
N PRO A 72 0.36 9.66 12.91
CA PRO A 72 1.70 10.21 12.71
C PRO A 72 2.45 9.60 11.52
N THR A 73 2.13 8.38 11.09
CA THR A 73 2.70 7.77 9.88
C THR A 73 2.18 8.44 8.59
N THR A 74 0.91 8.84 8.58
CA THR A 74 0.27 9.58 7.49
C THR A 74 0.77 11.03 7.46
N ALA A 75 1.02 11.62 8.62
CA ALA A 75 1.58 12.98 8.73
C ALA A 75 3.01 13.11 8.15
N LYS A 76 3.81 12.04 8.24
CA LYS A 76 5.14 11.92 7.61
C LYS A 76 5.08 11.43 6.16
N GLY A 77 3.89 11.24 5.61
CA GLY A 77 3.68 10.82 4.23
C GLY A 77 4.13 11.88 3.21
N MET A 78 4.31 11.47 1.97
CA MET A 78 4.62 12.37 0.86
C MET A 78 3.45 13.32 0.56
N SER A 79 3.76 14.49 -0.02
CA SER A 79 2.70 15.43 -0.42
C SER A 79 1.85 14.84 -1.57
N PRO A 80 0.51 14.95 -1.51
CA PRO A 80 -0.37 14.46 -2.56
C PRO A 80 -0.02 15.02 -3.95
N GLU A 81 0.41 16.29 -4.00
CA GLU A 81 0.78 16.98 -5.24
C GLU A 81 2.00 16.32 -5.88
N TYR A 82 3.01 15.96 -5.08
CA TYR A 82 4.21 15.28 -5.56
C TYR A 82 3.88 13.89 -6.12
N VAL A 83 3.03 13.14 -5.41
CA VAL A 83 2.62 11.79 -5.85
C VAL A 83 1.82 11.89 -7.16
N ALA A 84 0.88 12.83 -7.26
CA ALA A 84 0.09 13.05 -8.46
C ALA A 84 0.95 13.35 -9.69
N VAL A 85 1.93 14.26 -9.54
CA VAL A 85 2.87 14.58 -10.62
C VAL A 85 3.69 13.35 -11.03
N LYS A 86 4.20 12.59 -10.07
CA LYS A 86 4.96 11.35 -10.37
C LYS A 86 4.11 10.32 -11.11
N ILE A 87 2.86 10.12 -10.71
CA ILE A 87 1.93 9.22 -11.40
C ILE A 87 1.74 9.67 -12.85
N LEU A 88 1.48 10.96 -13.07
CA LEU A 88 1.25 11.51 -14.41
C LEU A 88 2.45 11.27 -15.33
N TYR A 89 3.67 11.55 -14.86
CA TYR A 89 4.90 11.30 -15.61
C TYR A 89 5.06 9.82 -15.97
N THR A 90 4.89 8.91 -15.00
CA THR A 90 5.07 7.48 -15.27
C THR A 90 4.02 6.92 -16.23
N VAL A 91 2.78 7.40 -16.16
CA VAL A 91 1.74 7.01 -17.13
C VAL A 91 2.08 7.55 -18.53
N ALA A 92 2.57 8.79 -18.64
CA ALA A 92 2.97 9.38 -19.92
C ALA A 92 4.11 8.60 -20.59
N GLU A 93 5.15 8.27 -19.82
CA GLU A 93 6.31 7.48 -20.27
C GLU A 93 5.95 6.01 -20.57
N GLY A 94 4.80 5.53 -20.12
CA GLY A 94 4.38 4.13 -20.29
C GLY A 94 5.07 3.17 -19.32
N GLY A 95 5.48 3.67 -18.15
CA GLY A 95 6.06 2.85 -17.11
C GLY A 95 5.08 1.79 -16.61
N ARG A 96 5.57 0.56 -16.46
CA ARG A 96 4.74 -0.61 -16.07
C ARG A 96 4.33 -0.54 -14.60
N SER A 97 5.25 -0.15 -13.73
CA SER A 97 5.03 -0.09 -12.29
C SER A 97 5.67 1.17 -11.71
N LEU A 98 4.93 1.88 -10.86
CA LEU A 98 5.42 3.01 -10.08
C LEU A 98 5.27 2.72 -8.59
N VAL A 99 6.39 2.56 -7.90
CA VAL A 99 6.41 2.52 -6.43
C VAL A 99 6.81 3.91 -5.94
N VAL A 100 5.85 4.67 -5.42
CA VAL A 100 6.12 5.99 -4.82
C VAL A 100 6.25 5.78 -3.32
N ALA A 101 7.44 5.45 -2.84
CA ALA A 101 7.69 5.23 -1.41
C ALA A 101 8.81 6.12 -0.87
N THR A 102 8.83 6.32 0.45
CA THR A 102 9.95 7.03 1.10
C THR A 102 11.26 6.23 0.93
N PRO A 103 12.44 6.89 0.95
CA PRO A 103 13.73 6.22 0.76
C PRO A 103 13.96 5.03 1.71
N THR A 104 13.39 5.10 2.91
CA THR A 104 13.41 4.02 3.91
C THR A 104 12.67 2.76 3.46
N HIS A 105 11.58 2.91 2.71
CA HIS A 105 10.84 1.78 2.13
C HIS A 105 11.59 1.16 0.96
N HIS A 106 12.27 1.97 0.14
CA HIS A 106 13.16 1.45 -0.90
C HIS A 106 14.29 0.63 -0.28
N LEU A 107 14.90 1.10 0.82
CA LEU A 107 15.91 0.33 1.54
C LEU A 107 15.37 -1.00 2.08
N ALA A 108 14.15 -1.02 2.62
CA ALA A 108 13.52 -2.26 3.08
C ALA A 108 13.26 -3.25 1.93
N LEU A 109 12.87 -2.76 0.75
CA LEU A 109 12.74 -3.59 -0.45
C LEU A 109 14.09 -4.20 -0.85
N TYR A 110 15.16 -3.40 -0.89
CA TYR A 110 16.50 -3.92 -1.15
C TYR A 110 16.95 -4.92 -0.07
N LEU A 111 16.66 -4.65 1.21
CA LEU A 111 16.97 -5.57 2.30
C LEU A 111 16.24 -6.91 2.14
N SER A 112 14.99 -6.90 1.67
CA SER A 112 14.23 -8.12 1.38
C SER A 112 14.88 -8.98 0.29
N PHE A 113 15.56 -8.36 -0.67
CA PHE A 113 16.28 -9.09 -1.72
C PHE A 113 17.60 -9.67 -1.23
N PHE A 114 18.33 -8.94 -0.39
CA PHE A 114 19.68 -9.35 0.03
C PHE A 114 19.71 -10.17 1.33
N TRP A 115 18.78 -9.95 2.25
CA TRP A 115 18.70 -10.65 3.54
C TRP A 115 17.25 -10.74 4.06
N PRO A 116 16.44 -11.68 3.54
CA PRO A 116 15.05 -11.85 3.97
C PRO A 116 14.92 -12.17 5.46
N SER A 117 15.79 -13.02 6.00
CA SER A 117 15.77 -13.41 7.42
C SER A 117 16.08 -12.25 8.38
N LEU A 118 16.87 -11.26 7.97
CA LEU A 118 17.11 -10.05 8.76
C LEU A 118 15.88 -9.15 8.79
N LEU A 119 15.19 -9.01 7.66
CA LEU A 119 13.94 -8.23 7.58
C LEU A 119 12.85 -8.87 8.46
N ASP A 120 12.68 -10.19 8.37
CA ASP A 120 11.73 -10.93 9.20
C ASP A 120 12.01 -10.73 10.69
N TRP A 121 13.29 -10.79 11.09
CA TRP A 121 13.69 -10.52 12.47
C TRP A 121 13.34 -9.08 12.88
N VAL A 122 13.67 -8.07 12.06
CA VAL A 122 13.34 -6.66 12.36
C VAL A 122 11.83 -6.45 12.51
N LEU A 123 11.02 -7.05 11.62
CA LEU A 123 9.57 -6.96 11.67
C LEU A 123 9.00 -7.66 12.90
N GLN A 124 9.52 -8.83 13.28
CA GLN A 124 9.15 -9.55 14.50
C GLN A 124 9.50 -8.75 15.77
N GLN A 125 10.64 -8.06 15.80
CA GLN A 125 10.98 -7.21 16.95
C GLN A 125 10.03 -6.02 17.08
N ARG A 126 9.61 -5.41 15.97
CA ARG A 126 8.62 -4.31 15.97
C ARG A 126 7.24 -4.77 16.43
N ALA A 127 6.82 -5.97 16.03
CA ALA A 127 5.54 -6.56 16.44
C ALA A 127 5.47 -6.92 17.93
N LYS A 128 6.61 -7.10 18.62
CA LYS A 128 6.67 -7.37 20.07
C LYS A 128 6.64 -6.11 20.94
N ILE A 129 6.93 -4.94 20.36
CA ILE A 129 7.06 -3.67 21.08
C ILE A 129 5.75 -2.86 21.03
N THR A 130 4.79 -3.28 20.20
CA THR A 130 3.44 -2.70 20.10
C THR A 130 2.43 -3.64 20.76
#